data_AF-A0AA36J1Q4-F1
#
_entry.id   AF-A0AA36J1Q4-F1
#
_cell.length_a   1.000
_cell.length_b   1.000
_cell.length_c   1.000
_cell.angle_alpha   90.00
_cell.angle_beta   90.00
_cell.angle_gamma   90.00
#
_symmetry.space_group_name_H-M   'P 1'
#
loop_
_entity.id
_entity.type
_entity.pdbx_description
1 polymer ?
#
loop_
_entity_poly.entity_id
_entity_poly.type
_entity_poly.pdbx_seq_one_letter_code
_entity_poly.pdbx_strand_id
1 'polypeptide(L)'
;AKFYSFKMSSHGSIREPPNPLQWIFSLETLRIQGGHDADSVIKSWNESSAKSDRLVGSKFQTVTNLMKLPSECLDKLRWMVNKVGWASFLARCSPYSDDNLSSKKILPGAAFKGAKTKGKWAKHGAVTAESAARCFEYSNSVHNAAPPKLRVKVTRAMMERRSEICALAVALRDEIAAQIPDIEAVVNTKWLA
;
A
#
# COMPACT_ATOMS: atom_id res chain seq x y z
N ALA A 1 -9.52 7.39 26.69
CA ALA A 1 -8.62 8.55 26.91
C ALA A 1 -7.89 9.00 25.63
N LYS A 2 -7.16 8.15 24.89
CA LYS A 2 -6.32 8.58 23.74
C LYS A 2 -7.06 8.86 22.41
N PHE A 3 -8.25 8.30 22.18
CA PHE A 3 -9.05 8.67 21.00
C PHE A 3 -9.57 10.11 21.08
N TYR A 4 -9.87 10.57 22.31
CA TYR A 4 -10.12 11.99 22.59
C TYR A 4 -8.86 12.82 22.32
N SER A 5 -7.66 12.31 22.60
CA SER A 5 -6.39 12.96 22.23
C SER A 5 -6.15 13.00 20.72
N PHE A 6 -6.52 11.96 19.94
CA PHE A 6 -6.49 11.98 18.48
C PHE A 6 -7.49 13.00 17.88
N LYS A 7 -8.69 13.07 18.47
CA LYS A 7 -9.70 14.08 18.16
C LYS A 7 -9.22 15.49 18.53
N MET A 8 -8.60 15.67 19.68
CA MET A 8 -8.05 16.95 20.12
C MET A 8 -6.79 17.34 19.35
N SER A 9 -5.96 16.39 18.90
CA SER A 9 -4.79 16.67 18.05
C SER A 9 -5.20 17.06 16.62
N SER A 10 -6.32 16.53 16.13
CA SER A 10 -6.90 16.96 14.85
C SER A 10 -7.64 18.30 14.97
N HIS A 11 -8.20 18.65 16.13
CA HIS A 11 -8.81 19.96 16.38
C HIS A 11 -7.83 21.07 16.80
N GLY A 12 -6.72 20.72 17.47
CA GLY A 12 -5.75 21.68 18.04
C GLY A 12 -4.61 22.07 17.09
N SER A 13 -4.49 21.43 15.93
CA SER A 13 -3.46 21.80 14.95
C SER A 13 -4.09 22.46 13.74
N ILE A 14 -3.80 23.74 13.58
CA ILE A 14 -3.85 24.45 12.31
C ILE A 14 -2.93 23.68 11.34
N ARG A 15 -3.47 22.74 10.53
CA ARG A 15 -3.01 22.25 9.20
C ARG A 15 -3.31 20.75 8.97
N GLU A 16 -4.23 20.50 8.04
CA GLU A 16 -4.50 19.26 7.30
C GLU A 16 -5.17 18.06 8.02
N PRO A 17 -6.22 17.46 7.40
CA PRO A 17 -6.89 16.28 7.93
C PRO A 17 -5.96 15.05 7.91
N PRO A 18 -6.14 14.08 8.84
CA PRO A 18 -5.27 12.92 8.90
C PRO A 18 -5.22 12.13 7.59
N ASN A 19 -4.00 11.74 7.22
CA ASN A 19 -3.74 10.86 6.09
C ASN A 19 -3.97 9.38 6.47
N PRO A 20 -4.10 8.47 5.48
CA PRO A 20 -4.36 7.06 5.75
C PRO A 20 -3.34 6.36 6.66
N LEU A 21 -2.06 6.75 6.64
CA LEU A 21 -1.05 6.14 7.51
C LEU A 21 -1.24 6.52 8.97
N GLN A 22 -1.59 7.78 9.24
CA GLN A 22 -1.91 8.26 10.58
C GLN A 22 -3.14 7.55 11.13
N TRP A 23 -4.12 7.27 10.26
CA TRP A 23 -5.28 6.45 10.60
C TRP A 23 -4.89 5.03 10.99
N ILE A 24 -4.08 4.34 10.18
CA ILE A 24 -3.64 2.97 10.49
C ILE A 24 -2.90 2.92 11.81
N PHE A 25 -1.94 3.81 12.03
CA PHE A 25 -1.18 3.86 13.28
C PHE A 25 -2.10 4.02 14.50
N SER A 26 -3.10 4.89 14.38
CA SER A 26 -4.08 5.15 15.44
C SER A 26 -4.98 3.94 15.69
N LEU A 27 -5.47 3.29 14.63
CA LEU A 27 -6.31 2.08 14.72
C LEU A 27 -5.52 0.88 15.27
N GLU A 28 -4.29 0.66 14.83
CA GLU A 28 -3.39 -0.37 15.37
C GLU A 28 -3.14 -0.15 16.86
N THR A 29 -2.88 1.09 17.27
CA THR A 29 -2.65 1.44 18.68
C THR A 29 -3.88 1.16 19.54
N LEU A 30 -5.08 1.53 19.07
CA LEU A 30 -6.34 1.29 19.78
C LEU A 30 -6.67 -0.19 19.87
N ARG A 31 -6.40 -0.96 18.82
CA ARG A 31 -6.55 -2.41 18.81
C ARG A 31 -5.64 -3.07 19.87
N ILE A 32 -4.37 -2.66 19.92
CA ILE A 32 -3.39 -3.22 20.87
C ILE A 32 -3.73 -2.84 22.32
N GLN A 33 -4.13 -1.59 22.57
CA GLN A 33 -4.31 -1.08 23.94
C GLN A 33 -5.67 -1.39 24.56
N GLY A 34 -6.71 -1.61 23.75
CA GLY A 34 -8.08 -1.74 24.26
C GLY A 34 -8.94 -2.77 23.52
N GLY A 35 -8.37 -3.55 22.61
CA GLY A 35 -9.13 -4.54 21.84
C GLY A 35 -10.21 -3.91 20.97
N HIS A 36 -10.10 -2.62 20.65
CA HIS A 36 -11.11 -1.91 19.88
C HIS A 36 -11.14 -2.42 18.44
N ASP A 37 -12.34 -2.73 17.96
CA ASP A 37 -12.57 -3.06 16.56
C ASP A 37 -12.48 -1.81 15.67
N ALA A 38 -11.77 -1.93 14.54
CA ALA A 38 -11.50 -0.79 13.66
C ALA A 38 -12.77 -0.21 13.05
N ASP A 39 -13.74 -1.06 12.67
CA ASP A 39 -14.99 -0.59 12.05
C ASP A 39 -15.86 0.16 13.08
N SER A 40 -15.90 -0.32 14.33
CA SER A 40 -16.57 0.38 15.43
C SER A 40 -16.00 1.78 15.70
N VAL A 41 -14.66 1.91 15.67
CA VAL A 41 -13.96 3.18 15.90
C VAL A 41 -14.23 4.15 14.75
N ILE A 42 -14.17 3.68 13.50
CA ILE A 42 -14.44 4.50 12.31
C ILE A 42 -15.89 4.97 12.30
N LYS A 43 -16.84 4.10 12.69
CA LYS A 43 -18.26 4.47 12.79
C LYS A 43 -18.45 5.59 13.82
N SER A 44 -17.91 5.42 15.03
CA SER A 44 -17.97 6.43 16.10
C SER A 44 -17.29 7.75 15.71
N TRP A 45 -16.17 7.69 14.96
CA TRP A 45 -15.53 8.88 14.39
C TRP A 45 -16.48 9.62 13.43
N ASN A 46 -17.03 8.90 12.46
CA ASN A 46 -17.85 9.50 11.40
C ASN A 46 -19.15 10.11 11.94
N GLU A 47 -19.74 9.52 12.98
CA GLU A 47 -20.91 10.05 13.69
C GLU A 47 -20.58 11.35 14.44
N SER A 48 -19.38 11.45 15.01
CA SER A 48 -18.99 12.57 15.88
C SER A 48 -18.13 13.65 15.20
N SER A 49 -17.88 13.53 13.89
CA SER A 49 -17.02 14.43 13.10
C SER A 49 -17.79 15.17 12.00
N ALA A 50 -17.30 16.37 11.65
CA ALA A 50 -17.82 17.16 10.55
C ALA A 50 -17.68 16.40 9.21
N LYS A 51 -18.57 16.67 8.25
CA LYS A 51 -18.62 15.95 6.96
C LYS A 51 -17.28 15.93 6.21
N SER A 52 -16.50 17.01 6.29
CA SER A 52 -15.16 17.15 5.69
C SER A 52 -14.11 16.22 6.28
N ASP A 53 -14.28 15.83 7.55
CA ASP A 53 -13.29 15.06 8.31
C ASP A 53 -13.67 13.59 8.47
N ARG A 54 -14.81 13.20 7.89
CA ARG A 54 -15.27 11.81 7.90
C ARG A 54 -14.33 10.93 7.07
N LEU A 55 -14.04 9.76 7.61
CA LEU A 55 -13.33 8.70 6.92
C LEU A 55 -14.34 7.91 6.06
N VAL A 56 -14.54 8.36 4.83
CA VAL A 56 -15.47 7.76 3.86
C VAL A 56 -14.82 7.63 2.47
N GLY A 57 -15.49 6.92 1.56
CA GLY A 57 -15.08 6.84 0.15
C GLY A 57 -13.72 6.18 -0.06
N SER A 58 -12.89 6.78 -0.91
CA SER A 58 -11.55 6.27 -1.24
C SER A 58 -10.65 6.20 -0.01
N LYS A 59 -10.67 7.21 0.86
CA LYS A 59 -9.84 7.24 2.08
C LYS A 59 -10.16 6.08 3.03
N PHE A 60 -11.45 5.79 3.24
CA PHE A 60 -11.87 4.62 4.01
C PHE A 60 -11.34 3.32 3.38
N GLN A 61 -11.58 3.15 2.08
CA GLN A 61 -11.12 1.95 1.36
C GLN A 61 -9.60 1.79 1.44
N THR A 62 -8.84 2.89 1.34
CA THR A 62 -7.39 2.90 1.51
C THR A 62 -6.99 2.42 2.90
N VAL A 63 -7.58 2.97 3.98
CA VAL A 63 -7.28 2.53 5.35
C VAL A 63 -7.60 1.05 5.52
N THR A 64 -8.77 0.58 5.07
CA THR A 64 -9.15 -0.83 5.13
C THR A 64 -8.20 -1.73 4.33
N ASN A 65 -7.77 -1.30 3.14
CA ASN A 65 -6.83 -2.06 2.32
C ASN A 65 -5.46 -2.16 2.99
N LEU A 66 -4.95 -1.04 3.50
CA LEU A 66 -3.64 -0.99 4.14
C LEU A 66 -3.61 -1.81 5.44
N MET A 67 -4.69 -1.84 6.22
CA MET A 67 -4.79 -2.75 7.39
C MET A 67 -4.74 -4.24 7.02
N LYS A 68 -5.06 -4.59 5.77
CA LYS A 68 -5.01 -5.97 5.25
C LYS A 68 -3.69 -6.30 4.56
N LEU A 69 -2.83 -5.31 4.32
CA LEU A 69 -1.55 -5.54 3.68
C LEU A 69 -0.58 -6.26 4.65
N PRO A 70 0.30 -7.13 4.11
CA PRO A 70 1.42 -7.65 4.88
C PRO A 70 2.29 -6.52 5.43
N SER A 71 2.88 -6.74 6.62
CA SER A 71 3.76 -5.77 7.28
C SER A 71 4.88 -5.29 6.38
N GLU A 72 5.48 -6.19 5.61
CA GLU A 72 6.56 -5.84 4.66
C GLU A 72 6.12 -4.78 3.63
N CYS A 73 4.90 -4.89 3.11
CA CYS A 73 4.35 -3.89 2.19
C CYS A 73 4.18 -2.53 2.88
N LEU A 74 3.67 -2.55 4.12
CA LEU A 74 3.49 -1.35 4.93
C LEU A 74 4.84 -0.70 5.26
N ASP A 75 5.89 -1.48 5.51
CA ASP A 75 7.22 -0.96 5.82
C ASP A 75 7.84 -0.26 4.60
N LYS A 76 7.70 -0.82 3.39
CA LYS A 76 8.14 -0.14 2.15
C LYS A 76 7.38 1.16 1.91
N LEU A 77 6.09 1.18 2.21
CA LEU A 77 5.25 2.37 2.09
C LEU A 77 5.64 3.43 3.14
N ARG A 78 5.76 3.03 4.42
CA ARG A 78 6.18 3.90 5.54
C ARG A 78 7.56 4.49 5.28
N TRP A 79 8.52 3.67 4.85
CA TRP A 79 9.86 4.13 4.48
C TRP A 79 9.80 5.26 3.45
N MET A 80 9.01 5.08 2.39
CA MET A 80 8.90 6.08 1.33
C MET A 80 8.24 7.37 1.84
N VAL A 81 7.14 7.25 2.59
CA VAL A 81 6.43 8.42 3.12
C VAL A 81 7.29 9.17 4.15
N ASN A 82 8.05 8.48 4.98
CA ASN A 82 9.00 9.11 5.90
C ASN A 82 10.13 9.83 5.15
N LYS A 83 10.55 9.29 3.99
CA LYS A 83 11.62 9.87 3.19
C LYS A 83 11.20 11.13 2.43
N VAL A 84 10.01 11.14 1.82
CA VAL A 84 9.60 12.24 0.91
C VAL A 84 8.34 13.01 1.33
N GLY A 85 7.64 12.57 2.37
CA GLY A 85 6.38 13.16 2.82
C GLY A 85 5.15 12.64 2.06
N TRP A 86 3.97 12.73 2.71
CA TRP A 86 2.69 12.32 2.13
C TRP A 86 2.11 13.39 1.19
N ALA A 87 2.12 14.66 1.63
CA ALA A 87 1.46 15.77 0.96
C ALA A 87 2.29 16.33 -0.21
N SER A 88 1.58 16.89 -1.20
CA SER A 88 2.13 17.33 -2.48
C SER A 88 2.58 18.80 -2.51
N PHE A 89 2.69 19.45 -1.35
CA PHE A 89 2.83 20.91 -1.29
C PHE A 89 4.18 21.42 -1.83
N LEU A 90 5.15 20.52 -1.99
CA LEU A 90 6.42 20.77 -2.68
C LEU A 90 6.66 19.64 -3.68
N ALA A 91 7.60 19.82 -4.61
CA ALA A 91 8.07 18.81 -5.58
C ALA A 91 8.67 17.52 -4.94
N ARG A 92 8.38 17.27 -3.67
CA ARG A 92 8.69 16.08 -2.88
C ARG A 92 7.34 15.53 -2.41
N CYS A 93 6.78 14.62 -3.17
CA CYS A 93 5.55 13.94 -2.79
C CYS A 93 5.77 12.44 -2.90
N SER A 94 5.15 11.65 -2.02
CA SER A 94 5.17 10.20 -2.16
C SER A 94 4.51 9.78 -3.49
N PRO A 95 4.89 8.62 -4.06
CA PRO A 95 4.17 8.05 -5.21
C PRO A 95 2.73 7.66 -4.88
N TYR A 96 2.32 7.74 -3.60
CA TYR A 96 1.07 7.21 -3.09
C TYR A 96 -0.03 8.27 -2.96
N SER A 97 -1.26 7.80 -3.09
CA SER A 97 -2.47 8.60 -2.93
C SER A 97 -3.61 7.70 -2.47
N ASP A 98 -4.65 8.31 -1.90
CA ASP A 98 -5.87 7.58 -1.54
C ASP A 98 -6.45 6.84 -2.76
N ASP A 99 -6.43 7.46 -3.95
CA ASP A 99 -6.92 6.85 -5.19
C ASP A 99 -6.17 5.55 -5.54
N ASN A 100 -4.84 5.58 -5.58
CA ASN A 100 -4.08 4.40 -5.99
C ASN A 100 -4.07 3.28 -4.93
N LEU A 101 -4.05 3.61 -3.64
CA LEU A 101 -4.07 2.63 -2.55
C LEU A 101 -5.47 2.07 -2.27
N SER A 102 -6.53 2.73 -2.75
CA SER A 102 -7.91 2.23 -2.63
C SER A 102 -8.19 1.01 -3.53
N SER A 103 -7.30 0.71 -4.49
CA SER A 103 -7.49 -0.44 -5.37
C SER A 103 -7.34 -1.75 -4.61
N LYS A 104 -8.31 -2.66 -4.76
CA LYS A 104 -8.21 -4.02 -4.21
C LYS A 104 -7.24 -4.90 -4.99
N LYS A 105 -6.83 -4.47 -6.20
CA LYS A 105 -5.95 -5.27 -7.07
C LYS A 105 -4.48 -5.28 -6.63
N ILE A 106 -4.10 -4.45 -5.66
CA ILE A 106 -2.75 -4.46 -5.06
C ILE A 106 -2.67 -5.35 -3.83
N LEU A 107 -3.81 -5.89 -3.37
CA LEU A 107 -3.87 -6.74 -2.18
C LEU A 107 -3.57 -8.20 -2.54
N PRO A 108 -2.91 -8.94 -1.65
CA PRO A 108 -2.78 -10.38 -1.78
C PRO A 108 -4.15 -11.06 -1.94
N GLY A 109 -4.22 -12.06 -2.82
CA GLY A 109 -5.46 -12.77 -3.18
C GLY A 109 -6.23 -12.12 -4.34
N ALA A 110 -5.85 -10.94 -4.81
CA ALA A 110 -6.41 -10.38 -6.05
C ALA A 110 -5.94 -11.19 -7.27
N ALA A 111 -6.81 -11.27 -8.30
CA ALA A 111 -6.48 -11.94 -9.56
C ALA A 111 -6.81 -11.05 -10.76
N PHE A 112 -5.83 -10.85 -11.65
CA PHE A 112 -5.99 -10.13 -12.91
C PHE A 112 -6.75 -10.95 -13.95
N LYS A 113 -7.27 -10.31 -15.01
CA LYS A 113 -8.18 -10.97 -15.96
C LYS A 113 -7.59 -12.23 -16.58
N GLY A 114 -6.30 -12.22 -16.94
CA GLY A 114 -5.60 -13.40 -17.48
C GLY A 114 -5.53 -14.57 -16.50
N ALA A 115 -5.58 -14.30 -15.19
CA ALA A 115 -5.58 -15.31 -14.14
C ALA A 115 -6.96 -15.90 -13.83
N LYS A 116 -8.05 -15.28 -14.30
CA LYS A 116 -9.42 -15.77 -14.05
C LYS A 116 -9.80 -16.95 -14.95
N THR A 117 -9.07 -17.12 -16.06
CA THR A 117 -9.25 -18.22 -16.99
C THR A 117 -8.59 -19.49 -16.44
N LYS A 118 -9.42 -20.49 -16.09
CA LYS A 118 -9.30 -21.88 -16.55
C LYS A 118 -7.96 -22.33 -17.16
N GLY A 119 -6.80 -22.36 -16.46
CA GLY A 119 -5.57 -22.86 -17.10
C GLY A 119 -4.24 -22.52 -16.42
N LYS A 120 -3.13 -22.85 -17.10
CA LYS A 120 -1.75 -22.66 -16.61
C LYS A 120 -1.43 -21.21 -16.23
N TRP A 121 -2.11 -20.24 -16.84
CA TRP A 121 -1.95 -18.80 -16.59
C TRP A 121 -2.66 -18.29 -15.33
N ALA A 122 -3.51 -19.12 -14.71
CA ALA A 122 -4.23 -18.74 -13.49
C ALA A 122 -3.28 -18.36 -12.34
N LYS A 123 -2.16 -19.10 -12.19
CA LYS A 123 -1.15 -18.83 -11.17
C LYS A 123 -0.35 -17.55 -11.42
N HIS A 124 -0.23 -17.11 -12.68
CA HIS A 124 0.64 -16.00 -13.09
C HIS A 124 0.07 -14.60 -12.91
N GLY A 125 -1.23 -14.47 -12.58
CA GLY A 125 -1.83 -13.17 -12.32
C GLY A 125 -2.52 -13.09 -10.97
N ALA A 126 -2.20 -14.02 -10.06
CA ALA A 126 -2.62 -13.94 -8.67
C ALA A 126 -1.59 -13.13 -7.87
N VAL A 127 -2.07 -12.14 -7.12
CA VAL A 127 -1.21 -11.31 -6.27
C VAL A 127 -0.90 -12.08 -4.99
N THR A 128 0.36 -12.43 -4.79
CA THR A 128 0.91 -12.98 -3.55
C THR A 128 1.41 -11.85 -2.63
N ALA A 129 1.66 -12.16 -1.35
CA ALA A 129 2.27 -11.21 -0.41
C ALA A 129 3.60 -10.65 -0.94
N GLU A 130 4.44 -11.50 -1.52
CA GLU A 130 5.72 -11.09 -2.09
C GLU A 130 5.54 -10.21 -3.33
N SER A 131 4.66 -10.58 -4.26
CA SER A 131 4.41 -9.76 -5.45
C SER A 131 3.86 -8.37 -5.10
N ALA A 132 3.04 -8.28 -4.03
CA ALA A 132 2.59 -7.01 -3.51
C ALA A 132 3.76 -6.19 -2.96
N ALA A 133 4.66 -6.79 -2.17
CA ALA A 133 5.86 -6.11 -1.66
C ALA A 133 6.75 -5.59 -2.82
N ARG A 134 6.97 -6.40 -3.85
CA ARG A 134 7.69 -6.01 -5.08
C ARG A 134 7.01 -4.86 -5.82
N CYS A 135 5.69 -4.78 -5.81
CA CYS A 135 4.96 -3.66 -6.41
C CYS A 135 5.26 -2.31 -5.72
N PHE A 136 5.32 -2.30 -4.38
CA PHE A 136 5.71 -1.12 -3.61
C PHE A 136 7.19 -0.77 -3.82
N GLU A 137 8.07 -1.77 -3.83
CA GLU A 137 9.49 -1.59 -4.11
C GLU A 137 9.73 -1.01 -5.51
N TYR A 138 9.10 -1.59 -6.53
CA TYR A 138 9.18 -1.10 -7.90
C TYR A 138 8.64 0.33 -8.01
N SER A 139 7.53 0.62 -7.33
CA SER A 139 6.95 1.97 -7.34
C SER A 139 7.86 3.01 -6.68
N ASN A 140 8.49 2.64 -5.56
CA ASN A 140 9.49 3.47 -4.89
C ASN A 140 10.74 3.68 -5.77
N SER A 141 11.21 2.63 -6.43
CA SER A 141 12.39 2.69 -7.31
C SER A 141 12.17 3.61 -8.50
N VAL A 142 11.07 3.42 -9.25
CA VAL A 142 10.71 4.29 -10.39
C VAL A 142 10.55 5.74 -9.96
N HIS A 143 9.93 5.98 -8.80
CA HIS A 143 9.77 7.34 -8.28
C HIS A 143 11.12 7.95 -7.84
N ASN A 144 12.01 7.18 -7.24
CA ASN A 144 13.33 7.66 -6.81
C ASN A 144 14.28 7.92 -8.00
N ALA A 145 14.17 7.11 -9.06
CA ALA A 145 14.93 7.28 -10.30
C ALA A 145 14.56 8.56 -11.06
N ALA A 146 13.31 9.03 -10.91
CA ALA A 146 12.89 10.32 -11.46
C ALA A 146 13.53 11.50 -10.70
N PRO A 147 14.05 12.53 -11.42
CA PRO A 147 14.50 13.77 -10.80
C PRO A 147 13.38 14.41 -9.96
N PRO A 148 13.68 15.09 -8.83
CA PRO A 148 12.64 15.62 -7.93
C PRO A 148 11.57 16.47 -8.62
N LYS A 149 11.95 17.28 -9.62
CA LYS A 149 11.01 18.13 -10.37
C LYS A 149 10.04 17.36 -11.28
N LEU A 150 10.35 16.10 -11.60
CA LEU A 150 9.55 15.24 -12.48
C LEU A 150 8.84 14.11 -11.70
N ARG A 151 8.97 14.10 -10.37
CA ARG A 151 8.31 13.11 -9.52
C ARG A 151 6.81 13.37 -9.50
N VAL A 152 6.05 12.35 -9.89
CA VAL A 152 4.59 12.37 -9.91
C VAL A 152 4.01 11.27 -9.05
N LYS A 153 2.78 11.48 -8.58
CA LYS A 153 1.98 10.45 -7.95
C LYS A 153 1.64 9.37 -8.98
N VAL A 154 1.66 8.13 -8.53
CA VAL A 154 1.29 6.99 -9.37
C VAL A 154 -0.22 7.00 -9.52
N THR A 155 -0.75 6.95 -10.74
CA THR A 155 -2.20 6.84 -10.92
C THR A 155 -2.66 5.45 -10.47
N ARG A 156 -3.94 5.31 -10.12
CA ARG A 156 -4.51 4.00 -9.81
C ARG A 156 -4.26 2.97 -10.92
N ALA A 157 -4.46 3.35 -12.18
CA ALA A 157 -4.21 2.46 -13.32
C ALA A 157 -2.75 2.01 -13.41
N MET A 158 -1.80 2.92 -13.18
CA MET A 158 -0.38 2.57 -13.16
C MET A 158 -0.04 1.62 -12.00
N MET A 159 -0.60 1.86 -10.81
CA MET A 159 -0.38 0.99 -9.65
C MET A 159 -0.93 -0.42 -9.90
N GLU A 160 -2.13 -0.51 -10.47
CA GLU A 160 -2.73 -1.80 -10.86
C GLU A 160 -1.87 -2.52 -11.91
N ARG A 161 -1.35 -1.80 -12.91
CA ARG A 161 -0.46 -2.37 -13.93
C ARG A 161 0.85 -2.86 -13.34
N ARG A 162 1.46 -2.10 -12.42
CA ARG A 162 2.67 -2.52 -11.70
C ARG A 162 2.42 -3.79 -10.89
N SER A 163 1.29 -3.85 -10.20
CA SER A 163 0.91 -5.04 -9.42
C SER A 163 0.72 -6.27 -10.31
N GLU A 164 0.17 -6.11 -11.51
CA GLU A 164 0.03 -7.18 -12.49
C GLU A 164 1.40 -7.70 -12.97
N ILE A 165 2.32 -6.76 -13.30
CA ILE A 165 3.68 -7.11 -13.72
C ILE A 165 4.43 -7.83 -12.61
N CYS A 166 4.36 -7.34 -11.36
CA CYS A 166 5.02 -7.97 -10.23
C CYS A 166 4.44 -9.36 -9.91
N ALA A 167 3.12 -9.55 -10.03
CA ALA A 167 2.49 -10.86 -9.87
C ALA A 167 3.01 -11.86 -10.90
N LEU A 168 3.09 -11.45 -12.17
CA LEU A 168 3.64 -12.27 -13.25
C LEU A 168 5.13 -12.59 -13.02
N ALA A 169 5.93 -11.59 -12.69
CA ALA A 169 7.37 -11.75 -12.50
C ALA A 169 7.70 -12.73 -11.36
N VAL A 170 7.01 -12.61 -10.22
CA VAL A 170 7.19 -13.53 -9.08
C VAL A 170 6.75 -14.95 -9.47
N ALA A 171 5.58 -15.12 -10.09
CA ALA A 171 5.11 -16.44 -10.49
C ALA A 171 6.02 -17.13 -11.52
N LEU A 172 6.59 -16.37 -12.47
CA LEU A 172 7.55 -16.90 -13.44
C LEU A 172 8.87 -17.28 -12.78
N ARG A 173 9.38 -16.46 -11.85
CA ARG A 173 10.57 -16.78 -11.07
C ARG A 173 10.38 -18.10 -10.33
N ASP A 174 9.26 -18.25 -9.61
CA ASP A 174 8.98 -19.46 -8.81
C ASP A 174 8.87 -20.71 -9.69
N GLU A 175 8.29 -20.57 -10.89
CA GLU A 175 8.19 -21.66 -11.85
C GLU A 175 9.56 -22.07 -12.43
N ILE A 176 10.44 -21.10 -12.69
CA ILE A 176 11.82 -21.36 -13.14
C ILE A 176 12.63 -22.01 -12.01
N ALA A 177 12.52 -21.49 -10.78
CA ALA A 177 13.19 -22.03 -9.61
C ALA A 177 12.77 -23.47 -9.29
N ALA A 178 11.50 -23.81 -9.53
CA ALA A 178 11.02 -25.18 -9.37
C ALA A 178 11.55 -26.15 -10.45
N GLN A 179 11.90 -25.65 -11.64
CA GLN A 179 12.42 -26.48 -12.74
C GLN A 179 13.93 -26.64 -12.71
N ILE A 180 14.66 -25.63 -12.23
CA ILE A 180 16.12 -25.62 -12.22
C ILE A 180 16.60 -25.44 -10.77
N PRO A 181 17.07 -26.54 -10.12
CA PRO A 181 17.68 -26.46 -8.80
C PRO A 181 18.83 -25.45 -8.77
N ASP A 182 18.96 -24.70 -7.68
CA ASP A 182 20.01 -23.71 -7.41
C ASP A 182 20.07 -22.49 -8.35
N ILE A 183 19.09 -22.29 -9.24
CA ILE A 183 19.13 -21.15 -10.17
C ILE A 183 19.11 -19.80 -9.47
N GLU A 184 18.43 -19.67 -8.33
CA GLU A 184 18.41 -18.43 -7.56
C GLU A 184 19.80 -18.08 -7.02
N ALA A 185 20.57 -19.08 -6.55
CA ALA A 185 21.93 -18.88 -6.09
C ALA A 185 22.84 -18.42 -7.25
N VAL A 186 22.67 -19.01 -8.45
CA VAL A 186 23.43 -18.65 -9.66
C VAL A 186 23.09 -17.23 -10.13
N VAL A 187 21.81 -16.86 -10.15
CA VAL A 187 21.38 -15.50 -10.56
C VAL A 187 21.90 -14.46 -9.57
N ASN A 188 21.75 -14.71 -8.26
CA ASN A 188 22.22 -13.78 -7.24
C ASN A 188 23.74 -13.60 -7.25
N THR A 189 24.51 -14.66 -7.51
CA THR A 189 25.98 -14.60 -7.52
C THR A 189 26.58 -14.06 -8.82
N LYS A 190 25.98 -14.36 -9.98
CA LYS A 190 26.57 -14.01 -11.29
C LYS A 190 25.97 -12.79 -11.98
N TRP A 191 24.75 -12.37 -11.61
CA TRP A 191 24.01 -11.34 -12.36
C TRP A 191 23.58 -10.14 -11.52
N LEU A 192 23.39 -10.32 -10.21
CA LEU A 192 22.93 -9.26 -9.29
C LEU A 192 24.00 -8.79 -8.29
N ALA A 193 25.22 -9.36 -8.37
CA ALA A 193 26.41 -8.85 -7.70
C ALA A 193 26.99 -7.66 -8.47
#